data_AF-A0A524HQJ5-F1
#
_entry.id   AF-A0A524HQJ5-F1
#
_cell.length_a   1.000
_cell.length_b   1.000
_cell.length_c   1.000
_cell.angle_alpha   90.00
_cell.angle_beta   90.00
_cell.angle_gamma   90.00
#
_symmetry.space_group_name_H-M   'P 1'
#
loop_
_entity.id
_entity.type
_entity.pdbx_description
1 polymer ?
#
loop_
_entity_poly.entity_id
_entity_poly.type
_entity_poly.pdbx_seq_one_letter_code
_entity_poly.pdbx_strand_id
1 'polypeptide(L)' 'MNPLSATPGGVSIRVHVQPRASRTEILGLHGDAIKIRLAAAPVDGAA' A
#
# COMPACT_ATOMS: atom_id res chain seq x y z
N MET A 1 -3.44 -15.72 -3.15
CA MET A 1 -3.61 -14.24 -3.16
C MET A 1 -2.30 -13.64 -3.65
N ASN A 2 -2.34 -12.89 -4.75
CA ASN A 2 -1.16 -12.29 -5.37
C ASN A 2 -1.38 -10.76 -5.46
N PRO A 3 -0.61 -9.92 -4.75
CA PRO A 3 -0.71 -8.48 -4.85
C PRO A 3 -0.01 -7.93 -6.09
N LEU A 4 0.72 -8.77 -6.83
CA LEU A 4 1.52 -8.38 -7.98
C LEU A 4 0.80 -8.75 -9.27
N SER A 5 0.81 -7.84 -10.23
CA SER A 5 0.45 -8.12 -11.62
C SER A 5 1.58 -7.63 -12.53
N ALA A 6 2.01 -8.46 -13.47
CA ALA A 6 2.92 -8.02 -14.52
C ALA A 6 2.23 -6.97 -15.40
N THR A 7 3.00 -6.00 -15.88
CA THR A 7 2.61 -5.04 -16.91
C THR A 7 3.69 -5.05 -18.00
N PRO A 8 3.40 -4.56 -19.23
CA PRO A 8 4.38 -4.62 -20.33
C PRO A 8 5.73 -3.97 -20.03
N GLY A 9 5.77 -3.01 -19.10
CA GLY A 9 6.99 -2.29 -18.70
C GLY A 9 7.39 -2.48 -17.24
N GLY A 10 6.74 -3.38 -16.49
CA GLY A 10 7.05 -3.53 -15.07
C GLY A 10 6.04 -4.36 -14.29
N VAL A 11 5.78 -3.95 -13.04
CA VAL A 11 4.90 -4.65 -12.10
C VAL A 11 3.98 -3.64 -11.42
N SER A 12 2.68 -3.94 -11.41
CA SER A 12 1.70 -3.25 -10.57
C SER A 12 1.56 -3.97 -9.25
N ILE A 13 1.51 -3.21 -8.15
CA ILE A 13 1.41 -3.73 -6.79
C ILE A 13 0.15 -3.15 -6.15
N ARG A 14 -0.74 -4.02 -5.68
CA ARG A 14 -1.87 -3.60 -4.86
C ARG A 14 -1.43 -3.35 -3.43
N VAL A 15 -1.73 -2.16 -2.92
CA VAL A 15 -1.39 -1.74 -1.57
C VAL A 15 -2.63 -1.28 -0.83
N HIS A 16 -2.69 -1.61 0.46
CA HIS A 16 -3.67 -1.06 1.40
C HIS A 16 -2.94 -0.09 2.33
N VAL A 17 -3.22 1.20 2.18
CA VAL A 17 -2.51 2.27 2.88
C VAL A 17 -3.30 2.68 4.12
N GLN A 18 -2.61 2.78 5.25
CA GLN A 18 -3.12 3.38 6.48
C GLN A 18 -2.33 4.66 6.80
N PRO A 19 -2.88 5.85 6.46
CA PRO A 19 -2.25 7.14 6.77
C PRO A 19 -2.27 7.45 8.27
N ARG A 20 -1.59 8.55 8.66
CA ARG A 20 -1.52 9.06 10.03
C ARG A 20 -1.00 8.03 11.04
N ALA A 21 -0.12 7.14 10.61
CA ALA A 21 0.55 6.22 11.51
C ALA A 21 1.66 6.92 12.31
N SER A 22 2.02 6.36 13.47
CA SER A 22 3.17 6.86 14.25
C SER A 22 4.51 6.66 13.54
N ARG A 23 4.59 5.71 12.59
CA ARG A 23 5.77 5.39 11.78
C ARG A 23 5.35 4.92 10.39
N THR A 24 6.21 5.15 9.39
CA THR A 24 6.05 4.59 8.04
C THR A 24 6.72 3.22 7.96
N GLU A 25 5.96 2.18 7.63
CA GLU A 25 6.45 0.81 7.60
C GLU A 25 5.56 -0.12 6.76
N ILE A 26 6.15 -1.22 6.27
CA ILE A 26 5.45 -2.30 5.59
C ILE A 26 5.07 -3.35 6.63
N LEU A 27 3.80 -3.75 6.67
CA LEU A 27 3.30 -4.71 7.66
C LEU A 27 3.11 -6.13 7.12
N GLY A 28 3.21 -6.31 5.80
CA GLY A 28 3.01 -7.60 5.13
C GLY A 28 1.71 -7.67 4.35
N LEU A 29 1.22 -8.88 4.10
CA LEU A 29 0.01 -9.11 3.29
C LEU A 29 -1.27 -8.81 4.10
N HIS A 30 -2.24 -8.21 3.42
CA HIS A 30 -3.60 -7.99 3.91
C HIS A 30 -4.58 -8.37 2.80
N GLY A 31 -5.13 -9.58 2.89
CA GLY A 31 -5.92 -10.18 1.81
C GLY A 31 -5.09 -10.28 0.54
N ASP A 32 -5.49 -9.54 -0.49
CA ASP A 32 -4.86 -9.54 -1.80
C ASP A 32 -4.00 -8.29 -2.09
N ALA A 33 -3.71 -7.50 -1.06
CA ALA A 33 -2.86 -6.31 -1.12
C ALA A 33 -1.72 -6.36 -0.06
N ILE A 34 -0.70 -5.54 -0.25
CA ILE A 34 0.34 -5.30 0.78
C ILE A 34 -0.12 -4.16 1.69
N LYS A 35 -0.16 -4.41 3.00
CA LYS A 35 -0.49 -3.39 3.99
C LYS A 35 0.71 -2.52 4.30
N ILE A 36 0.51 -1.22 4.15
CA ILE A 36 1.53 -0.20 4.39
C ILE A 36 0.93 0.85 5.33
N ARG A 37 1.70 1.23 6.35
CA ARG A 37 1.40 2.38 7.20
C ARG A 37 2.24 3.56 6.76
N LEU A 38 1.63 4.73 6.71
CA LEU A 38 2.28 5.98 6.32
C LEU A 38 2.09 7.02 7.42
N ALA A 39 3.18 7.64 7.85
CA ALA A 39 3.11 8.73 8.83
C ALA A 39 2.49 10.01 8.25
N ALA A 40 2.62 10.21 6.94
CA ALA A 40 2.02 11.33 6.25
C ALA A 40 0.49 11.29 6.32
N ALA A 41 -0.11 12.49 6.31
CA ALA A 41 -1.54 12.66 6.12
C ALA A 41 -1.93 12.32 4.66
N PRO A 42 -3.18 11.90 4.42
CA PRO A 42 -3.68 11.77 3.06
C PRO A 42 -3.79 13.13 2.39
N VAL A 43 -3.39 13.21 1.13
CA VAL A 43 -3.56 14.41 0.30
C VAL A 43 -5.01 14.46 -0.16
N ASP A 44 -5.66 15.61 -0.02
CA ASP A 44 -7.05 15.85 -0.45
C ASP A 44 -8.09 14.84 0.09
N GLY A 45 -7.81 14.21 1.24
CA GLY A 45 -8.66 13.17 1.83
C GLY A 45 -8.62 11.83 1.09
N ALA A 46 -7.75 11.67 0.09
CA ALA A 46 -7.60 10.43 -0.66
C ALA A 46 -6.67 9.46 0.08
N ALA A 47 -7.28 8.52 0.82
CA ALA A 47 -6.73 7.22 1.24
C ALA A 47 -7.78 6.43 2.05
#